data_AF-A0A1I3YCS9-F1
#
_entry.id   AF-A0A1I3YCS9-F1
#
_cell.length_a   1.000
_cell.length_b   1.000
_cell.length_c   1.000
_cell.angle_alpha   90.00
_cell.angle_beta   90.00
_cell.angle_gamma   90.00
#
_symmetry.space_group_name_H-M   'P 1'
#
loop_
_entity.id
_entity.type
_entity.pdbx_description
1 polymer ?
#
loop_
_entity_poly.entity_id
_entity_poly.type
_entity_poly.pdbx_seq_one_letter_code
_entity_poly.pdbx_strand_id
1 'polypeptide(L)'
;MPDTAAPAAAGGASPGPGAGPPIGVVMREALRAPAGRVVLRVRDLPAHRRRVARALLLEGALAAGGTVTEGHGGDLLLVGAEAARAERLRLLLDRLLGGGAPGAVHAGLWSLERDAPALLDYAAGRDGLAEPIAASAGPELAGLDDWLKRLALEGVVARHVGWRLAEGQAAPRPAFLRLDVARDALARKMGVLGQDRDLVEHAARAIAGRLLRAIGDPAQCGPLIGDRLPGPLHLPVPPAALTGRDGGRRGGAMLVAAVTLEEAADPRALAARRALLAGMGWLLEVDGLTAEALGLLAPDDLPADLLRLHWSEALLAPACHAALRRVDPARLTLAGVRDADALAWARSLGVTRIEPAPALAAALAMPVPAPVAFRPPAPVPSLVPPPVLSPAA
;
A
#
# COMPACT_ATOMS: atom_id res chain seq x y z
N MET A 1 -30.38 -21.13 -54.64
CA MET A 1 -31.05 -20.84 -53.35
C MET A 1 -30.91 -22.11 -52.52
N PRO A 2 -30.06 -22.13 -51.46
CA PRO A 2 -30.18 -21.24 -50.31
C PRO A 2 -28.95 -20.34 -50.04
N ASP A 3 -29.22 -19.42 -49.12
CA ASP A 3 -28.49 -18.25 -48.62
C ASP A 3 -27.03 -18.48 -48.21
N THR A 4 -26.18 -17.53 -48.64
CA THR A 4 -24.84 -17.30 -48.09
C THR A 4 -24.93 -16.04 -47.22
N ALA A 5 -25.06 -16.20 -45.90
CA ALA A 5 -25.05 -15.08 -44.96
C ALA A 5 -23.60 -14.68 -44.65
N ALA A 6 -23.23 -13.47 -45.05
CA ALA A 6 -21.95 -12.84 -44.75
C ALA A 6 -21.86 -12.42 -43.27
N PRO A 7 -20.66 -12.46 -42.64
CA PRO A 7 -20.49 -11.99 -41.28
C PRO A 7 -20.55 -10.46 -41.21
N ALA A 8 -21.37 -9.96 -40.29
CA ALA A 8 -21.49 -8.55 -39.96
C ALA A 8 -20.15 -8.01 -39.44
N ALA A 9 -19.63 -6.99 -40.12
CA ALA A 9 -18.46 -6.24 -39.71
C ALA A 9 -18.70 -5.60 -38.34
N ALA A 10 -17.87 -5.96 -37.37
CA ALA A 10 -17.78 -5.30 -36.08
C ALA A 10 -17.40 -3.83 -36.31
N GLY A 11 -18.32 -2.93 -35.97
CA GLY A 11 -18.08 -1.49 -35.97
C GLY A 11 -16.98 -1.15 -34.97
N GLY A 12 -15.78 -0.89 -35.47
CA GLY A 12 -14.73 -0.24 -34.72
C GLY A 12 -15.19 1.15 -34.33
N ALA A 13 -15.42 1.37 -33.04
CA ALA A 13 -15.65 2.69 -32.49
C ALA A 13 -14.40 3.55 -32.75
N SER A 14 -14.47 4.46 -33.73
CA SER A 14 -13.48 5.52 -33.86
C SER A 14 -13.48 6.38 -32.59
N PRO A 15 -12.31 6.65 -31.99
CA PRO A 15 -12.22 7.60 -30.88
C PRO A 15 -12.65 8.98 -31.39
N GLY A 16 -13.60 9.60 -30.69
CA GLY A 16 -14.10 10.93 -31.04
C GLY A 16 -12.98 11.98 -31.03
N PRO A 17 -13.12 13.05 -31.84
CA PRO A 17 -12.15 14.13 -31.89
C PRO A 17 -12.19 14.91 -30.56
N GLY A 18 -11.16 14.76 -29.73
CA GLY A 18 -11.02 15.54 -28.49
C GLY A 18 -10.37 14.80 -27.32
N ALA A 19 -10.21 13.48 -27.39
CA ALA A 19 -9.47 12.75 -26.35
C ALA A 19 -7.97 12.92 -26.57
N GLY A 20 -7.31 13.67 -25.69
CA GLY A 20 -5.85 13.70 -25.64
C GLY A 20 -5.26 12.31 -25.38
N PRO A 21 -3.94 12.12 -25.55
CA PRO A 21 -3.30 10.85 -25.27
C PRO A 21 -3.60 10.39 -23.83
N PRO A 22 -3.85 9.09 -23.60
CA PRO A 22 -4.15 8.59 -22.26
C PRO A 22 -3.00 8.88 -21.30
N ILE A 23 -3.34 9.27 -20.06
CA ILE A 23 -2.38 9.71 -19.03
C ILE A 23 -1.20 8.75 -18.86
N GLY A 24 -1.43 7.44 -18.89
CA GLY A 24 -0.38 6.42 -18.78
C GLY A 24 0.62 6.42 -19.94
N VAL A 25 0.27 6.92 -21.12
CA VAL A 25 1.21 7.11 -22.23
C VAL A 25 2.07 8.35 -21.99
N VAL A 26 1.44 9.47 -21.64
CA VAL A 26 2.14 10.73 -21.36
C VAL A 26 3.12 10.56 -20.19
N MET A 27 2.72 9.87 -19.12
CA MET A 27 3.56 9.64 -17.95
C MET A 27 4.78 8.77 -18.30
N ARG A 28 4.58 7.66 -19.03
CA ARG A 28 5.68 6.78 -19.45
C ARG A 28 6.67 7.49 -20.37
N GLU A 29 6.19 8.34 -21.25
CA GLU A 29 7.06 9.13 -22.12
C GLU A 29 7.92 10.10 -21.30
N ALA A 30 7.31 10.83 -20.37
CA ALA A 30 8.03 11.78 -19.52
C ALA A 30 9.10 11.10 -18.64
N LEU A 31 8.83 9.88 -18.16
CA LEU A 31 9.75 9.09 -17.37
C LEU A 31 10.98 8.58 -18.15
N ARG A 32 11.02 8.71 -19.48
CA ARG A 32 12.24 8.40 -20.26
C ARG A 32 13.35 9.43 -20.05
N ALA A 33 13.01 10.65 -19.65
CA ALA A 33 13.97 11.73 -19.38
C ALA A 33 13.60 12.47 -18.07
N PRO A 34 13.73 11.81 -16.91
CA PRO A 34 13.19 12.31 -15.65
C PRO A 34 14.01 13.47 -15.06
N ALA A 35 15.27 13.64 -15.46
CA ALA A 35 16.21 14.57 -14.84
C ALA A 35 15.76 16.04 -14.91
N GLY A 36 15.62 16.66 -13.73
CA GLY A 36 15.18 18.06 -13.59
C GLY A 36 13.73 18.31 -14.02
N ARG A 37 12.95 17.25 -14.25
CA ARG A 37 11.55 17.31 -14.70
C ARG A 37 10.59 16.96 -13.58
N VAL A 38 9.40 17.56 -13.64
CA VAL A 38 8.37 17.42 -12.62
C VAL A 38 6.99 17.23 -13.23
N VAL A 39 6.06 16.74 -12.42
CA VAL A 39 4.62 16.80 -12.66
C VAL A 39 4.02 17.83 -11.72
N LEU A 40 3.34 18.82 -12.26
CA LEU A 40 2.54 19.78 -11.51
C LEU A 40 1.08 19.34 -11.59
N ARG A 41 0.45 19.04 -10.44
CA ARG A 41 -0.99 18.74 -10.35
C ARG A 41 -1.69 19.93 -9.77
N VAL A 42 -2.86 20.19 -10.32
CA VAL A 42 -3.89 21.03 -9.71
C VAL A 42 -5.06 20.11 -9.38
N ARG A 43 -5.42 20.04 -8.10
CA ARG A 43 -6.55 19.22 -7.63
C ARG A 43 -7.86 19.71 -8.24
N ASP A 44 -8.90 18.88 -8.21
CA ASP A 44 -10.22 19.25 -8.71
C ASP A 44 -10.69 20.63 -8.20
N LEU A 45 -11.25 21.41 -9.13
CA LEU A 45 -11.63 22.79 -8.94
C LEU A 45 -13.04 23.02 -9.48
N PRO A 46 -13.81 23.96 -8.90
CA PRO A 46 -15.04 24.42 -9.51
C PRO A 46 -14.82 24.84 -10.98
N ALA A 47 -15.79 24.58 -11.85
CA ALA A 47 -15.65 24.71 -13.31
C ALA A 47 -15.06 26.07 -13.79
N HIS A 48 -15.41 27.17 -13.11
CA HIS A 48 -14.86 28.49 -13.43
C HIS A 48 -13.36 28.60 -13.14
N ARG A 49 -12.88 28.07 -12.01
CA ARG A 49 -11.45 28.04 -11.63
C ARG A 49 -10.68 27.02 -12.45
N ARG A 50 -11.29 25.89 -12.78
CA ARG A 50 -10.68 24.85 -13.62
C ARG A 50 -10.30 25.38 -15.00
N ARG A 51 -11.16 26.21 -15.63
CA ARG A 51 -10.83 26.86 -16.91
C ARG A 51 -9.60 27.76 -16.82
N VAL A 52 -9.51 28.55 -15.75
CA VAL A 52 -8.35 29.44 -15.49
C VAL A 52 -7.09 28.62 -15.24
N ALA A 53 -7.16 27.60 -14.36
CA ALA A 53 -6.04 26.71 -14.07
C ALA A 53 -5.55 26.00 -15.35
N ARG A 54 -6.47 25.50 -16.18
CA ARG A 54 -6.11 24.86 -17.47
C ARG A 54 -5.42 25.83 -18.41
N ALA A 55 -5.91 27.06 -18.55
CA ALA A 55 -5.26 28.08 -19.37
C ALA A 55 -3.83 28.38 -18.87
N LEU A 56 -3.65 28.54 -17.55
CA LEU A 56 -2.34 28.77 -16.95
C LEU A 56 -1.39 27.58 -17.11
N LEU A 57 -1.89 26.34 -17.04
CA LEU A 57 -1.08 25.15 -17.29
C LEU A 57 -0.67 25.03 -18.75
N LEU A 58 -1.53 25.42 -19.70
CA LEU A 58 -1.20 25.42 -21.14
C LEU A 58 -0.13 26.47 -21.45
N GLU A 59 -0.28 27.70 -20.95
CA GLU A 59 0.77 28.73 -21.03
C GLU A 59 2.07 28.27 -20.34
N GLY A 60 1.92 27.63 -19.17
CA GLY A 60 3.01 27.01 -18.44
C GLY A 60 3.72 25.92 -19.22
N ALA A 61 3.00 25.10 -19.98
CA ALA A 61 3.56 24.07 -20.84
C ALA A 61 4.35 24.66 -22.00
N LEU A 62 3.86 25.75 -22.61
CA LEU A 62 4.58 26.48 -23.66
C LEU A 62 5.89 27.05 -23.13
N ALA A 63 5.89 27.58 -21.90
CA ALA A 63 7.07 28.17 -21.28
C ALA A 63 8.04 27.13 -20.69
N ALA A 64 7.56 26.11 -19.98
CA ALA A 64 8.38 25.17 -19.20
C ALA A 64 8.63 23.83 -19.90
N GLY A 65 7.99 23.62 -21.06
CA GLY A 65 7.83 22.31 -21.66
C GLY A 65 6.84 21.43 -20.90
N GLY A 66 6.57 20.26 -21.47
CA GLY A 66 5.66 19.27 -20.90
C GLY A 66 4.33 19.17 -21.65
N THR A 67 3.43 18.37 -21.11
CA THR A 67 2.11 18.11 -21.69
C THR A 67 1.03 18.27 -20.64
N VAL A 68 -0.01 19.04 -20.96
CA VAL A 68 -1.18 19.19 -20.11
C VAL A 68 -2.14 18.05 -20.38
N THR A 69 -2.50 17.31 -19.34
CA THR A 69 -3.49 16.23 -19.41
C THR A 69 -4.48 16.33 -18.25
N GLU A 70 -5.67 15.79 -18.45
CA GLU A 70 -6.60 15.57 -17.36
C GLU A 70 -6.23 14.27 -16.63
N GLY A 71 -6.25 14.33 -15.31
CA GLY A 71 -6.00 13.20 -14.43
C GLY A 71 -7.29 12.61 -13.86
N HIS A 72 -7.13 11.67 -12.94
CA HIS A 72 -8.27 11.08 -12.24
C HIS A 72 -8.95 12.09 -11.33
N GLY A 73 -10.26 11.92 -11.10
CA GLY A 73 -11.02 12.75 -10.17
C GLY A 73 -11.15 14.23 -10.56
N GLY A 74 -10.91 14.58 -11.82
CA GLY A 74 -10.98 15.96 -12.30
C GLY A 74 -9.70 16.78 -12.12
N ASP A 75 -8.62 16.14 -11.69
CA ASP A 75 -7.30 16.76 -11.59
C ASP A 75 -6.81 17.27 -12.96
N LEU A 76 -6.04 18.36 -12.94
CA LEU A 76 -5.28 18.83 -14.09
C LEU A 76 -3.79 18.61 -13.84
N LEU A 77 -3.07 18.07 -14.83
CA LEU A 77 -1.65 17.78 -14.72
C LEU A 77 -0.87 18.49 -15.81
N LEU A 78 0.28 19.05 -15.46
CA LEU A 78 1.34 19.41 -16.39
C LEU A 78 2.51 18.45 -16.16
N VAL A 79 2.71 17.53 -17.11
CA VAL A 79 3.68 16.43 -17.01
C VAL A 79 4.95 16.77 -17.78
N GLY A 80 6.12 16.65 -17.15
CA GLY A 80 7.42 16.85 -17.81
C GLY A 80 7.89 18.30 -17.91
N ALA A 81 7.35 19.20 -17.07
CA ALA A 81 7.82 20.57 -17.01
C ALA A 81 9.19 20.68 -16.32
N GLU A 82 9.98 21.69 -16.68
CA GLU A 82 11.23 22.03 -15.97
C GLU A 82 10.92 22.46 -14.52
N ALA A 83 11.62 21.87 -13.54
CA ALA A 83 11.32 22.02 -12.11
C ALA A 83 11.24 23.50 -11.65
N ALA A 84 12.22 24.33 -12.02
CA ALA A 84 12.29 25.72 -11.56
C ALA A 84 11.14 26.59 -12.13
N ARG A 85 10.71 26.32 -13.36
CA ARG A 85 9.57 27.02 -13.99
C ARG A 85 8.24 26.53 -13.44
N ALA A 86 8.11 25.22 -13.25
CA ALA A 86 6.92 24.61 -12.68
C ALA A 86 6.67 25.08 -11.24
N GLU A 87 7.72 25.28 -10.44
CA GLU A 87 7.63 25.87 -9.09
C GLU A 87 7.09 27.31 -9.12
N ARG A 88 7.58 28.15 -10.04
CA ARG A 88 7.04 29.50 -10.23
C ARG A 88 5.56 29.47 -10.64
N LEU A 89 5.20 28.56 -11.52
CA LEU A 89 3.81 28.36 -11.95
C LEU A 89 2.93 27.85 -10.80
N ARG A 90 3.44 26.94 -9.96
CA ARG A 90 2.75 26.46 -8.75
C ARG A 90 2.43 27.63 -7.83
N LEU A 91 3.42 28.46 -7.50
CA LEU A 91 3.23 29.64 -6.66
C LEU A 91 2.21 30.64 -7.24
N LEU A 92 2.20 30.81 -8.56
CA LEU A 92 1.22 31.66 -9.24
C LEU A 92 -0.19 31.07 -9.16
N LEU A 93 -0.33 29.76 -9.41
CA LEU A 93 -1.60 29.04 -9.30
C LEU A 93 -2.15 29.10 -7.87
N ASP A 94 -1.32 28.84 -6.86
CA ASP A 94 -1.71 28.94 -5.45
C ASP A 94 -2.19 30.35 -5.11
N ARG A 95 -1.50 31.40 -5.60
CA ARG A 95 -1.91 32.80 -5.40
C ARG A 95 -3.25 33.13 -6.06
N LEU A 96 -3.45 32.70 -7.30
CA LEU A 96 -4.65 33.04 -8.09
C LEU A 96 -5.88 32.20 -7.71
N LEU A 97 -5.69 30.97 -7.28
CA LEU A 97 -6.76 30.04 -6.94
C LEU A 97 -7.22 30.14 -5.49
N GLY A 98 -6.60 31.02 -4.69
CA GLY A 98 -7.08 31.39 -3.36
C GLY A 98 -6.36 30.72 -2.19
N GLY A 99 -5.05 30.43 -2.30
CA GLY A 99 -4.19 29.90 -1.24
C GLY A 99 -4.02 30.81 0.01
N GLY A 100 -4.93 31.74 0.25
CA GLY A 100 -4.98 32.59 1.45
C GLY A 100 -5.75 31.97 2.62
N ALA A 101 -6.48 30.87 2.41
CA ALA A 101 -7.06 30.10 3.51
C ALA A 101 -6.03 29.09 4.03
N PRO A 102 -5.72 29.06 5.35
CA PRO A 102 -4.83 28.05 5.92
C PRO A 102 -5.36 26.64 5.63
N GLY A 103 -4.61 25.86 4.86
CA GLY A 103 -4.92 24.46 4.53
C GLY A 103 -5.39 24.18 3.10
N ALA A 104 -5.62 25.19 2.25
CA ALA A 104 -6.07 24.99 0.86
C ALA A 104 -4.89 24.98 -0.13
N VAL A 105 -4.05 23.94 -0.10
CA VAL A 105 -3.05 23.71 -1.14
C VAL A 105 -3.74 23.07 -2.35
N HIS A 106 -3.88 23.83 -3.43
CA HIS A 106 -4.54 23.37 -4.65
C HIS A 106 -3.55 22.82 -5.67
N ALA A 107 -2.28 23.25 -5.64
CA ALA A 107 -1.24 22.79 -6.54
C ALA A 107 -0.10 22.05 -5.83
N GLY A 108 0.30 20.89 -6.37
CA GLY A 108 1.39 20.06 -5.86
C GLY A 108 2.41 19.73 -6.94
N LEU A 109 3.66 19.48 -6.55
CA LEU A 109 4.75 19.11 -7.46
C LEU A 109 5.34 17.75 -7.09
N TRP A 110 5.41 16.85 -8.07
CA TRP A 110 6.12 15.58 -7.97
C TRP A 110 7.35 15.62 -8.88
N SER A 111 8.48 15.14 -8.36
CA SER A 111 9.68 14.92 -9.14
C SER A 111 9.52 13.65 -9.99
N LEU A 112 9.80 13.74 -11.30
CA LEU A 112 9.80 12.53 -12.13
C LEU A 112 10.86 11.52 -11.72
N GLU A 113 11.97 11.97 -11.12
CA GLU A 113 13.03 11.09 -10.61
C GLU A 113 12.61 10.40 -9.31
N ARG A 114 12.06 11.17 -8.36
CA ARG A 114 11.80 10.67 -6.99
C ARG A 114 10.45 9.99 -6.84
N ASP A 115 9.45 10.44 -7.60
CA ASP A 115 8.06 10.03 -7.41
C ASP A 115 7.55 9.12 -8.55
N ALA A 116 8.45 8.54 -9.36
CA ALA A 116 8.08 7.72 -10.53
C ALA A 116 7.09 6.58 -10.22
N PRO A 117 7.26 5.76 -9.15
CA PRO A 117 6.31 4.70 -8.84
C PRO A 117 4.92 5.25 -8.50
N ALA A 118 4.84 6.27 -7.66
CA ALA A 118 3.59 6.92 -7.28
C ALA A 118 2.87 7.55 -8.48
N LEU A 119 3.62 8.13 -9.41
CA LEU A 119 3.09 8.69 -10.66
C LEU A 119 2.56 7.61 -11.61
N LEU A 120 3.21 6.45 -11.68
CA LEU A 120 2.74 5.31 -12.48
C LEU A 120 1.49 4.66 -11.87
N ASP A 121 1.44 4.49 -10.55
CA ASP A 121 0.25 3.96 -9.87
C ASP A 121 -0.94 4.91 -9.99
N TYR A 122 -0.70 6.22 -9.89
CA TYR A 122 -1.72 7.21 -10.18
C TYR A 122 -2.19 7.13 -11.63
N ALA A 123 -1.27 7.07 -12.60
CA ALA A 123 -1.65 6.98 -14.02
C ALA A 123 -2.40 5.67 -14.36
N ALA A 124 -2.24 4.63 -13.53
CA ALA A 124 -2.99 3.38 -13.61
C ALA A 124 -4.32 3.41 -12.84
N GLY A 125 -4.68 4.54 -12.22
CA GLY A 125 -5.91 4.71 -11.43
C GLY A 125 -5.94 3.88 -10.14
N ARG A 126 -4.78 3.41 -9.65
CA ARG A 126 -4.68 2.51 -8.50
C ARG A 126 -4.75 3.24 -7.17
N ASP A 127 -4.36 4.51 -7.15
CA ASP A 127 -4.42 5.40 -6.00
C ASP A 127 -4.68 6.86 -6.42
N GLY A 128 -5.30 7.66 -5.55
CA GLY A 128 -5.23 9.11 -5.67
C GLY A 128 -3.81 9.57 -5.32
N LEU A 129 -3.21 10.47 -6.12
CA LEU A 129 -1.85 11.00 -5.86
C LEU A 129 -1.74 11.46 -4.39
N ALA A 130 -0.92 10.78 -3.62
CA ALA A 130 -0.54 11.20 -2.28
C ALA A 130 0.22 12.55 -2.33
N GLU A 131 0.15 13.33 -1.25
CA GLU A 131 0.88 14.60 -1.13
C GLU A 131 2.38 14.43 -1.44
N PRO A 132 3.04 15.41 -2.09
CA PRO A 132 4.48 15.37 -2.35
C PRO A 132 5.33 15.15 -1.11
N ILE A 133 6.47 14.47 -1.25
CA ILE A 133 7.47 14.37 -0.17
C ILE A 133 8.13 15.75 0.00
N ALA A 134 7.78 16.46 1.08
CA ALA A 134 8.43 17.73 1.41
C ALA A 134 9.92 17.48 1.70
N ALA A 135 10.80 18.28 1.08
CA ALA A 135 12.25 18.11 1.15
C ALA A 135 12.82 18.22 2.59
N SER A 136 12.07 18.81 3.53
CA SER A 136 12.46 18.98 4.94
C SER A 136 11.66 18.11 5.92
N ALA A 137 10.84 17.17 5.45
CA ALA A 137 10.01 16.34 6.32
C ALA A 137 10.70 15.00 6.60
N GLY A 138 11.60 14.94 7.59
CA GLY A 138 12.22 13.67 8.00
C GLY A 138 13.33 13.84 9.05
N PRO A 139 13.78 12.75 9.68
CA PRO A 139 14.95 12.78 10.56
C PRO A 139 16.25 12.92 9.76
N GLU A 140 17.31 13.37 10.43
CA GLU A 140 18.68 13.21 9.93
C GLU A 140 19.17 11.77 10.15
N LEU A 141 20.16 11.32 9.35
CA LEU A 141 20.66 9.94 9.41
C LEU A 141 21.16 9.56 10.81
N ALA A 142 21.90 10.46 11.47
CA ALA A 142 22.42 10.24 12.82
C ALA A 142 21.32 10.09 13.89
N GLY A 143 20.12 10.64 13.63
CA GLY A 143 18.98 10.58 14.54
C GLY A 143 17.92 9.55 14.14
N LEU A 144 18.15 8.75 13.08
CA LEU A 144 17.14 7.88 12.50
C LEU A 144 16.60 6.85 13.51
N ASP A 145 17.47 6.14 14.23
CA ASP A 145 17.04 5.10 15.16
C ASP A 145 16.23 5.65 16.33
N ASP A 146 16.63 6.80 16.88
CA ASP A 146 15.90 7.44 17.96
C ASP A 146 14.56 8.02 17.50
N TRP A 147 14.52 8.54 16.26
CA TRP A 147 13.27 8.93 15.63
C TRP A 147 12.35 7.72 15.43
N LEU A 148 12.86 6.59 14.92
CA LEU A 148 12.12 5.34 14.73
C LEU A 148 11.56 4.78 16.03
N LYS A 149 12.24 4.96 17.17
CA LYS A 149 11.72 4.56 18.50
C LYS A 149 10.51 5.40 18.93
N ARG A 150 10.47 6.69 18.56
CA ARG A 150 9.41 7.64 18.93
C ARG A 150 8.28 7.74 17.91
N LEU A 151 8.50 7.31 16.67
CA LEU A 151 7.52 7.40 15.60
C LEU A 151 6.22 6.70 16.00
N ALA A 152 5.08 7.39 15.90
CA ALA A 152 3.78 6.77 16.13
C ALA A 152 3.57 5.63 15.11
N LEU A 153 3.07 4.48 15.56
CA LEU A 153 2.71 3.37 14.66
C LEU A 153 1.52 3.74 13.75
N GLU A 154 0.72 4.72 14.17
CA GLU A 154 -0.35 5.30 13.37
C GLU A 154 0.18 5.88 12.04
N GLY A 155 -0.45 5.45 10.95
CA GLY A 155 -0.08 5.88 9.60
C GLY A 155 1.25 5.32 9.07
N VAL A 156 1.91 4.41 9.79
CA VAL A 156 3.02 3.57 9.26
C VAL A 156 2.75 2.08 9.36
N VAL A 157 1.67 1.69 10.03
CA VAL A 157 1.14 0.33 10.03
C VAL A 157 -0.13 0.30 9.17
N ALA A 158 -0.16 -0.59 8.19
CA ALA A 158 -1.35 -0.87 7.39
C ALA A 158 -2.07 -2.09 7.95
N ARG A 159 -3.40 -2.07 7.87
CA ARG A 159 -4.27 -3.16 8.32
C ARG A 159 -5.00 -3.75 7.11
N HIS A 160 -4.83 -5.04 6.90
CA HIS A 160 -5.47 -5.77 5.81
C HIS A 160 -6.30 -6.91 6.36
N VAL A 161 -7.56 -7.01 5.95
CA VAL A 161 -8.41 -8.16 6.29
C VAL A 161 -8.32 -9.16 5.14
N GLY A 162 -7.89 -10.37 5.47
CA GLY A 162 -7.92 -11.50 4.57
C GLY A 162 -9.27 -12.19 4.58
N TRP A 163 -9.66 -12.74 3.44
CA TRP A 163 -10.97 -13.32 3.24
C TRP A 163 -10.87 -14.79 2.84
N ARG A 164 -11.83 -15.59 3.32
CA ARG A 164 -12.02 -16.97 2.89
C ARG A 164 -13.06 -17.03 1.79
N LEU A 165 -12.66 -17.62 0.67
CA LEU A 165 -13.55 -18.07 -0.40
C LEU A 165 -14.08 -19.45 0.01
N ALA A 166 -15.34 -19.53 0.44
CA ALA A 166 -15.99 -20.80 0.73
C ALA A 166 -16.79 -21.27 -0.49
N GLU A 167 -16.65 -22.54 -0.84
CA GLU A 167 -17.42 -23.17 -1.91
C GLU A 167 -18.92 -23.19 -1.53
N GLY A 168 -19.78 -22.74 -2.45
CA GLY A 168 -21.23 -22.68 -2.23
C GLY A 168 -21.73 -21.56 -1.29
N GLN A 169 -20.86 -20.70 -0.75
CA GLN A 169 -21.30 -19.52 -0.01
C GLN A 169 -21.42 -18.31 -0.93
N ALA A 170 -22.54 -17.58 -0.79
CA ALA A 170 -22.81 -16.38 -1.57
C ALA A 170 -21.86 -15.22 -1.25
N ALA A 171 -21.31 -15.16 -0.03
CA ALA A 171 -20.46 -14.07 0.43
C ALA A 171 -19.16 -14.59 1.09
N PRO A 172 -17.98 -14.05 0.72
CA PRO A 172 -16.73 -14.31 1.42
C PRO A 172 -16.79 -13.90 2.90
N ARG A 173 -16.02 -14.59 3.76
CA ARG A 173 -15.96 -14.28 5.20
C ARG A 173 -14.57 -13.81 5.61
N PRO A 174 -14.44 -12.90 6.59
CA PRO A 174 -13.14 -12.56 7.17
C PRO A 174 -12.47 -13.83 7.71
N ALA A 175 -11.17 -13.99 7.44
CA ALA A 175 -10.42 -15.21 7.74
C ALA A 175 -9.17 -14.97 8.56
N PHE A 176 -8.55 -13.79 8.41
CA PHE A 176 -7.35 -13.39 9.15
C PHE A 176 -7.21 -11.87 9.12
N LEU A 177 -6.36 -11.35 10.00
CA LEU A 177 -5.94 -9.96 10.02
C LEU A 177 -4.44 -9.92 9.73
N ARG A 178 -4.01 -9.05 8.83
CA ARG A 178 -2.60 -8.75 8.58
C ARG A 178 -2.31 -7.33 9.00
N LEU A 179 -1.23 -7.16 9.77
CA LEU A 179 -0.64 -5.86 10.02
C LEU A 179 0.69 -5.82 9.29
N ASP A 180 0.85 -4.87 8.38
CA ASP A 180 2.08 -4.68 7.61
C ASP A 180 2.69 -3.32 7.92
N VAL A 181 3.99 -3.18 7.65
CA VAL A 181 4.61 -1.85 7.60
C VAL A 181 4.25 -1.20 6.27
N ALA A 182 3.55 -0.07 6.32
CA ALA A 182 3.21 0.74 5.15
C ALA A 182 4.48 1.45 4.64
N ARG A 183 5.32 0.73 3.90
CA ARG A 183 6.66 1.17 3.46
C ARG A 183 6.63 2.51 2.74
N ASP A 184 5.64 2.76 1.89
CA ASP A 184 5.50 4.06 1.21
C ASP A 184 5.16 5.19 2.18
N ALA A 185 4.29 4.93 3.16
CA ALA A 185 3.98 5.91 4.19
C ALA A 185 5.18 6.18 5.11
N LEU A 186 5.96 5.14 5.42
CA LEU A 186 7.20 5.24 6.17
C LEU A 186 8.25 6.05 5.40
N ALA A 187 8.50 5.72 4.13
CA ALA A 187 9.41 6.45 3.25
C ALA A 187 9.04 7.93 3.16
N ARG A 188 7.74 8.25 2.96
CA ARG A 188 7.25 9.63 2.97
C ARG A 188 7.54 10.37 4.28
N LYS A 189 7.38 9.70 5.43
CA LYS A 189 7.70 10.28 6.75
C LYS A 189 9.20 10.42 7.01
N MET A 190 10.03 9.62 6.32
CA MET A 190 11.49 9.70 6.39
C MET A 190 12.08 10.79 5.49
N GLY A 191 11.29 11.38 4.58
CA GLY A 191 11.72 12.48 3.72
C GLY A 191 12.81 12.06 2.74
N VAL A 192 13.95 12.76 2.76
CA VAL A 192 15.09 12.47 1.87
C VAL A 192 15.64 11.06 2.11
N LEU A 193 15.76 10.64 3.38
CA LEU A 193 16.23 9.29 3.72
C LEU A 193 15.29 8.19 3.21
N GLY A 194 14.01 8.50 3.02
CA GLY A 194 13.03 7.57 2.48
C GLY A 194 13.25 7.20 1.00
N GLN A 195 14.18 7.86 0.31
CA GLN A 195 14.56 7.54 -1.07
C GLN A 195 15.57 6.40 -1.14
N ASP A 196 16.31 6.15 -0.05
CA ASP A 196 17.24 5.04 0.05
C ASP A 196 16.48 3.78 0.46
N ARG A 197 16.46 2.78 -0.44
CA ARG A 197 15.74 1.53 -0.24
C ARG A 197 16.26 0.76 0.98
N ASP A 198 17.56 0.79 1.24
CA ASP A 198 18.17 0.05 2.35
C ASP A 198 17.83 0.72 3.68
N LEU A 199 17.77 2.06 3.71
CA LEU A 199 17.30 2.79 4.89
C LEU A 199 15.82 2.55 5.18
N VAL A 200 14.96 2.51 4.15
CA VAL A 200 13.54 2.16 4.32
C VAL A 200 13.38 0.73 4.81
N GLU A 201 14.21 -0.21 4.33
CA GLU A 201 14.21 -1.60 4.80
C GLU A 201 14.64 -1.70 6.27
N HIS A 202 15.73 -1.03 6.65
CA HIS A 202 16.18 -0.93 8.04
C HIS A 202 15.07 -0.37 8.94
N ALA A 203 14.46 0.75 8.51
CA ALA A 203 13.36 1.38 9.23
C ALA A 203 12.15 0.44 9.35
N ALA A 204 11.80 -0.28 8.28
CA ALA A 204 10.69 -1.23 8.30
C ALA A 204 10.92 -2.38 9.28
N ARG A 205 12.15 -2.93 9.35
CA ARG A 205 12.52 -3.96 10.33
C ARG A 205 12.44 -3.43 11.77
N ALA A 206 12.89 -2.21 12.01
CA ALA A 206 12.78 -1.57 13.32
C ALA A 206 11.31 -1.36 13.74
N ILE A 207 10.45 -0.92 12.81
CA ILE A 207 9.01 -0.78 13.03
C ILE A 207 8.35 -2.15 13.25
N ALA A 208 8.72 -3.20 12.51
CA ALA A 208 8.21 -4.56 12.72
C ALA A 208 8.52 -5.08 14.13
N GLY A 209 9.74 -4.87 14.63
CA GLY A 209 10.10 -5.20 16.02
C GLY A 209 9.33 -4.39 17.07
N ARG A 210 8.98 -3.12 16.78
CA ARG A 210 8.10 -2.31 17.64
C ARG A 210 6.65 -2.78 17.59
N LEU A 211 6.14 -3.11 16.40
CA LEU A 211 4.80 -3.64 16.20
C LEU A 211 4.60 -4.93 17.01
N LEU A 212 5.56 -5.86 16.93
CA LEU A 212 5.51 -7.09 17.71
C LEU A 212 5.37 -6.82 19.22
N ARG A 213 6.13 -5.88 19.76
CA ARG A 213 6.01 -5.48 21.18
C ARG A 213 4.66 -4.81 21.48
N ALA A 214 4.17 -3.95 20.58
CA ALA A 214 2.90 -3.26 20.74
C ALA A 214 1.70 -4.22 20.74
N ILE A 215 1.76 -5.32 19.99
CA ILE A 215 0.73 -6.37 20.03
C ILE A 215 0.70 -7.11 21.38
N GLY A 216 1.85 -7.23 22.05
CA GLY A 216 1.96 -7.79 23.40
C GLY A 216 1.54 -6.83 24.52
N ASP A 217 1.38 -5.53 24.24
CA ASP A 217 0.97 -4.51 25.21
C ASP A 217 -0.55 -4.28 25.13
N PRO A 218 -1.34 -4.61 26.18
CA PRO A 218 -2.79 -4.41 26.18
C PRO A 218 -3.22 -2.97 25.88
N ALA A 219 -2.42 -1.97 26.23
CA ALA A 219 -2.74 -0.56 25.98
C ALA A 219 -2.61 -0.17 24.50
N GLN A 220 -1.80 -0.89 23.72
CA GLN A 220 -1.52 -0.60 22.31
C GLN A 220 -2.18 -1.60 21.35
N CYS A 221 -2.49 -2.80 21.83
CA CYS A 221 -3.05 -3.89 21.04
C CYS A 221 -4.44 -3.56 20.48
N GLY A 222 -5.31 -2.95 21.30
CA GLY A 222 -6.68 -2.58 20.91
C GLY A 222 -6.75 -1.67 19.67
N PRO A 223 -6.05 -0.53 19.61
CA PRO A 223 -5.99 0.32 18.42
C PRO A 223 -5.45 -0.37 17.16
N LEU A 224 -4.50 -1.30 17.30
CA LEU A 224 -3.88 -2.00 16.17
C LEU A 224 -4.79 -3.08 15.58
N ILE A 225 -5.43 -3.87 16.43
CA ILE A 225 -6.21 -5.05 16.04
C ILE A 225 -7.70 -4.74 15.90
N GLY A 226 -8.22 -3.80 16.70
CA GLY A 226 -9.64 -3.60 16.94
C GLY A 226 -10.20 -4.51 18.03
N ASP A 227 -11.52 -4.47 18.23
CA ASP A 227 -12.19 -5.15 19.35
C ASP A 227 -12.23 -6.68 19.22
N ARG A 228 -12.11 -7.21 18.00
CA ARG A 228 -12.18 -8.65 17.73
C ARG A 228 -11.32 -9.06 16.54
N LEU A 229 -10.53 -10.11 16.73
CA LEU A 229 -9.78 -10.76 15.65
C LEU A 229 -10.71 -11.58 14.74
N PRO A 230 -10.67 -11.38 13.41
CA PRO A 230 -11.42 -12.21 12.47
C PRO A 230 -10.82 -13.63 12.32
N GLY A 231 -9.58 -13.85 12.77
CA GLY A 231 -8.86 -15.11 12.68
C GLY A 231 -7.39 -14.91 13.09
N PRO A 232 -6.45 -15.71 12.56
CA PRO A 232 -5.03 -15.53 12.83
C PRO A 232 -4.54 -14.12 12.49
N LEU A 233 -3.56 -13.64 13.24
CA LEU A 233 -2.90 -12.36 13.07
C LEU A 233 -1.55 -12.57 12.37
N HIS A 234 -1.43 -12.05 11.16
CA HIS A 234 -0.21 -12.05 10.37
C HIS A 234 0.60 -10.78 10.69
N LEU A 235 1.86 -10.95 11.07
CA LEU A 235 2.75 -9.87 11.49
C LEU A 235 4.11 -10.01 10.82
N PRO A 236 4.74 -8.93 10.35
CA PRO A 236 6.15 -8.96 9.98
C PRO A 236 6.98 -9.23 11.22
N VAL A 237 7.86 -10.21 11.14
CA VAL A 237 8.77 -10.56 12.23
C VAL A 237 10.21 -10.28 11.79
N PRO A 238 10.97 -9.43 12.49
CA PRO A 238 12.36 -9.18 12.13
C PRO A 238 13.21 -10.46 12.27
N PRO A 239 14.30 -10.60 11.51
CA PRO A 239 15.16 -11.79 11.53
C PRO A 239 15.91 -12.02 12.84
N ALA A 240 15.91 -11.03 13.74
CA ALA A 240 16.52 -11.15 15.06
C ALA A 240 15.85 -12.24 15.91
N ALA A 241 16.62 -12.84 16.81
CA ALA A 241 16.12 -13.87 17.71
C ALA A 241 14.95 -13.35 18.56
N LEU A 242 13.85 -14.10 18.56
CA LEU A 242 12.72 -13.84 19.45
C LEU A 242 13.12 -14.25 20.88
N THR A 243 13.60 -13.28 21.65
CA THR A 243 14.01 -13.49 23.05
C THR A 243 12.82 -13.26 23.98
N GLY A 244 11.99 -14.29 24.17
CA GLY A 244 10.91 -14.28 25.15
C GLY A 244 10.65 -15.70 25.65
N ARG A 245 10.88 -15.95 26.94
CA ARG A 245 10.64 -17.25 27.60
C ARG A 245 9.22 -17.40 28.16
N ASP A 246 8.47 -16.31 28.23
CA ASP A 246 7.13 -16.33 28.80
C ASP A 246 6.12 -16.58 27.68
N GLY A 247 6.01 -17.86 27.32
CA GLY A 247 4.88 -18.40 26.59
C GLY A 247 3.60 -18.19 27.42
N GLY A 248 3.04 -16.99 27.33
CA GLY A 248 1.66 -16.74 27.71
C GLY A 248 0.80 -17.84 27.11
N ARG A 249 0.02 -18.52 27.97
CA ARG A 249 -0.82 -19.71 27.70
C ARG A 249 -0.98 -20.04 26.23
N ARG A 250 -0.58 -21.27 25.84
CA ARG A 250 -0.88 -22.00 24.59
C ARG A 250 -2.23 -21.58 23.96
N GLY A 251 -2.27 -20.43 23.30
CA GLY A 251 -3.26 -20.13 22.28
C GLY A 251 -2.84 -20.93 21.07
N GLY A 252 -3.78 -21.60 20.40
CA GLY A 252 -3.49 -22.24 19.11
C GLY A 252 -2.93 -21.22 18.09
N ALA A 253 -2.70 -21.67 16.85
CA ALA A 253 -2.11 -20.90 15.74
C ALA A 253 -2.83 -19.58 15.40
N MET A 254 -2.79 -18.61 16.30
CA MET A 254 -3.39 -17.29 16.23
C MET A 254 -2.39 -16.25 15.74
N LEU A 255 -1.10 -16.59 15.68
CA LEU A 255 -0.04 -15.73 15.19
C LEU A 255 0.66 -16.40 14.01
N VAL A 256 0.86 -15.62 12.95
CA VAL A 256 1.58 -16.00 11.75
C VAL A 256 2.73 -15.01 11.55
N ALA A 257 3.96 -15.49 11.57
CA ALA A 257 5.13 -14.70 11.23
C ALA A 257 5.24 -14.59 9.71
N ALA A 258 5.06 -13.39 9.18
CA ALA A 258 5.33 -13.09 7.77
C ALA A 258 6.81 -12.72 7.63
N VAL A 259 7.51 -13.41 6.73
CA VAL A 259 8.88 -13.11 6.31
C VAL A 259 8.91 -12.86 4.81
N THR A 260 9.75 -11.96 4.33
CA THR A 260 9.85 -11.71 2.89
C THR A 260 10.60 -12.84 2.19
N LEU A 261 10.39 -12.95 0.88
CA LEU A 261 11.07 -13.95 0.05
C LEU A 261 12.60 -13.79 0.10
N GLU A 262 13.11 -12.56 0.21
CA GLU A 262 14.54 -12.30 0.35
C GLU A 262 15.09 -12.83 1.67
N GLU A 263 14.34 -12.72 2.77
CA GLU A 263 14.70 -13.35 4.05
C GLU A 263 14.62 -14.89 3.99
N ALA A 264 13.85 -15.42 3.06
CA ALA A 264 13.69 -16.86 2.80
C ALA A 264 14.73 -17.43 1.81
N ALA A 265 15.73 -16.64 1.38
CA ALA A 265 16.72 -17.05 0.39
C ALA A 265 17.63 -18.22 0.85
N ASP A 266 17.83 -18.41 2.15
CA ASP A 266 18.51 -19.58 2.71
C ASP A 266 17.47 -20.58 3.26
N PRO A 267 17.22 -21.72 2.57
CA PRO A 267 16.25 -22.72 3.01
C PRO A 267 16.57 -23.32 4.38
N ARG A 268 17.86 -23.42 4.76
CA ARG A 268 18.25 -23.99 6.07
C ARG A 268 17.93 -23.01 7.18
N ALA A 269 18.25 -21.73 6.99
CA ALA A 269 17.88 -20.69 7.94
C ALA A 269 16.35 -20.59 8.08
N LEU A 270 15.61 -20.67 6.98
CA LEU A 270 14.14 -20.65 6.99
C LEU A 270 13.55 -21.86 7.74
N ALA A 271 14.07 -23.07 7.51
CA ALA A 271 13.65 -24.27 8.21
C ALA A 271 13.93 -24.19 9.72
N ALA A 272 15.11 -23.70 10.12
CA ALA A 272 15.45 -23.49 11.53
C ALA A 272 14.51 -22.45 12.17
N ARG A 273 14.20 -21.36 11.46
CA ARG A 273 13.26 -20.34 11.91
C ARG A 273 11.85 -20.87 12.06
N ARG A 274 11.37 -21.68 11.10
CA ARG A 274 10.07 -22.35 11.19
C ARG A 274 10.00 -23.24 12.43
N ALA A 275 11.02 -24.05 12.70
CA ALA A 275 11.06 -24.93 13.87
C ALA A 275 10.99 -24.14 15.18
N LEU A 276 11.70 -23.01 15.26
CA LEU A 276 11.66 -22.11 16.41
C LEU A 276 10.25 -21.51 16.61
N LEU A 277 9.63 -21.01 15.54
CA LEU A 277 8.27 -20.44 15.58
C LEU A 277 7.22 -21.48 15.95
N ALA A 278 7.32 -22.69 15.40
CA ALA A 278 6.44 -23.81 15.73
C ALA A 278 6.53 -24.19 17.22
N GLY A 279 7.73 -24.13 17.81
CA GLY A 279 7.94 -24.32 19.26
C GLY A 279 7.21 -23.29 20.13
N MET A 280 6.90 -22.11 19.58
CA MET A 280 6.09 -21.05 20.22
C MET A 280 4.61 -21.12 19.83
N GLY A 281 4.20 -22.09 19.00
CA GLY A 281 2.82 -22.21 18.49
C GLY A 281 2.47 -21.25 17.34
N TRP A 282 3.47 -20.66 16.69
CA TRP A 282 3.30 -19.74 15.58
C TRP A 282 3.44 -20.47 14.25
N LEU A 283 2.74 -19.97 13.22
CA LEU A 283 2.97 -20.39 11.84
C LEU A 283 3.96 -19.45 11.16
N LEU A 284 4.63 -19.95 10.12
CA LEU A 284 5.49 -19.16 9.24
C LEU A 284 4.82 -18.97 7.87
N GLU A 285 4.77 -17.74 7.41
CA GLU A 285 4.34 -17.37 6.06
C GLU A 285 5.50 -16.73 5.29
N VAL A 286 5.71 -17.18 4.05
CA VAL A 286 6.61 -16.50 3.10
C VAL A 286 5.79 -15.55 2.23
N ASP A 287 6.14 -14.28 2.26
CA ASP A 287 5.56 -13.20 1.50
C ASP A 287 6.43 -12.82 0.28
N GLY A 288 5.80 -12.32 -0.78
CA GLY A 288 6.49 -11.82 -1.97
C GLY A 288 6.69 -12.85 -3.07
N LEU A 289 5.90 -13.94 -3.11
CA LEU A 289 5.97 -14.89 -4.23
C LEU A 289 5.30 -14.29 -5.48
N THR A 290 6.12 -13.86 -6.44
CA THR A 290 5.70 -13.38 -7.76
C THR A 290 5.84 -14.47 -8.84
N ALA A 291 5.36 -14.20 -10.05
CA ALA A 291 5.55 -15.11 -11.19
C ALA A 291 7.04 -15.36 -11.49
N GLU A 292 7.88 -14.33 -11.37
CA GLU A 292 9.32 -14.41 -11.56
C GLU A 292 9.97 -15.30 -10.49
N ALA A 293 9.56 -15.15 -9.23
CA ALA A 293 10.02 -15.99 -8.13
C ALA A 293 9.66 -17.47 -8.36
N LEU A 294 8.45 -17.76 -8.86
CA LEU A 294 8.03 -19.13 -9.20
C LEU A 294 8.84 -19.74 -10.35
N GLY A 295 9.47 -18.92 -11.19
CA GLY A 295 10.40 -19.39 -12.21
C GLY A 295 11.77 -19.80 -11.67
N LEU A 296 12.12 -19.35 -10.45
CA LEU A 296 13.43 -19.57 -9.83
C LEU A 296 13.39 -20.57 -8.67
N LEU A 297 12.21 -20.78 -8.07
CA LEU A 297 12.03 -21.53 -6.84
C LEU A 297 10.96 -22.62 -6.99
N ALA A 298 11.12 -23.72 -6.27
CA ALA A 298 10.10 -24.73 -6.10
C ALA A 298 9.23 -24.39 -4.87
N PRO A 299 8.01 -23.85 -5.04
CA PRO A 299 7.20 -23.38 -3.91
C PRO A 299 6.76 -24.51 -2.96
N ASP A 300 6.67 -25.74 -3.47
CA ASP A 300 6.38 -26.95 -2.70
C ASP A 300 7.48 -27.29 -1.68
N ASP A 301 8.73 -26.99 -2.01
CA ASP A 301 9.91 -27.27 -1.18
C ASP A 301 10.20 -26.19 -0.14
N LEU A 302 9.54 -25.03 -0.19
CA LEU A 302 9.76 -23.96 0.77
C LEU A 302 9.30 -24.39 2.18
N PRO A 303 10.19 -24.35 3.20
CA PRO A 303 9.85 -24.74 4.58
C PRO A 303 9.04 -23.64 5.28
N ALA A 304 7.82 -23.40 4.81
CA ALA A 304 6.85 -22.45 5.35
C ALA A 304 5.47 -23.09 5.45
N ASP A 305 4.66 -22.67 6.41
CA ASP A 305 3.30 -23.20 6.58
C ASP A 305 2.36 -22.55 5.56
N LEU A 306 2.52 -21.24 5.31
CA LEU A 306 1.73 -20.47 4.36
C LEU A 306 2.62 -19.79 3.32
N LEU A 307 2.07 -19.55 2.13
CA LEU A 307 2.72 -18.89 1.00
C LEU A 307 1.78 -17.80 0.46
N ARG A 308 2.25 -16.55 0.45
CA ARG A 308 1.48 -15.40 -0.07
C ARG A 308 1.94 -15.04 -1.48
N LEU A 309 1.06 -15.30 -2.44
CA LEU A 309 1.23 -15.02 -3.86
C LEU A 309 0.79 -13.60 -4.18
N HIS A 310 1.59 -12.85 -4.93
CA HIS A 310 1.22 -11.50 -5.38
C HIS A 310 0.62 -11.56 -6.77
N TRP A 311 -0.66 -11.21 -6.89
CA TRP A 311 -1.38 -11.26 -8.15
C TRP A 311 -0.72 -10.40 -9.24
N SER A 312 -0.46 -11.02 -10.39
CA SER A 312 -0.09 -10.38 -11.64
C SER A 312 -0.56 -11.24 -12.81
N GLU A 313 -0.76 -10.64 -13.99
CA GLU A 313 -1.12 -11.40 -15.19
C GLU A 313 -0.07 -12.45 -15.57
N ALA A 314 1.19 -12.25 -15.18
CA ALA A 314 2.26 -13.22 -15.42
C ALA A 314 2.03 -14.56 -14.69
N LEU A 315 1.23 -14.60 -13.62
CA LEU A 315 0.84 -15.84 -12.95
C LEU A 315 -0.05 -16.75 -13.81
N LEU A 316 -0.66 -16.21 -14.87
CA LEU A 316 -1.44 -16.99 -15.84
C LEU A 316 -0.57 -17.88 -16.74
N ALA A 317 0.77 -17.69 -16.72
CA ALA A 317 1.67 -18.50 -17.51
C ALA A 317 1.56 -20.00 -17.15
N PRO A 318 1.57 -20.92 -18.14
CA PRO A 318 1.45 -22.35 -17.89
C PRO A 318 2.49 -22.91 -16.90
N ALA A 319 3.71 -22.35 -16.90
CA ALA A 319 4.77 -22.72 -15.97
C ALA A 319 4.42 -22.39 -14.52
N CYS A 320 3.85 -21.19 -14.25
CA CYS A 320 3.38 -20.81 -12.92
C CYS A 320 2.26 -21.74 -12.44
N HIS A 321 1.28 -22.01 -13.31
CA HIS A 321 0.18 -22.92 -13.00
C HIS A 321 0.67 -24.35 -12.71
N ALA A 322 1.66 -24.85 -13.46
CA ALA A 322 2.27 -26.15 -13.21
C ALA A 322 3.01 -26.20 -11.87
N ALA A 323 3.76 -25.15 -11.52
CA ALA A 323 4.46 -25.07 -10.24
C ALA A 323 3.48 -25.06 -9.06
N LEU A 324 2.42 -24.26 -9.14
CA LEU A 324 1.42 -24.09 -8.06
C LEU A 324 0.53 -25.32 -7.86
N ARG A 325 0.25 -26.12 -8.90
CA ARG A 325 -0.52 -27.37 -8.75
C ARG A 325 0.13 -28.42 -7.85
N ARG A 326 1.43 -28.32 -7.59
CA ARG A 326 2.16 -29.20 -6.66
C ARG A 326 2.03 -28.76 -5.21
N VAL A 327 1.58 -27.52 -4.98
CA VAL A 327 1.42 -26.94 -3.64
C VAL A 327 0.02 -27.24 -3.13
N ASP A 328 -0.09 -27.62 -1.86
CA ASP A 328 -1.39 -27.69 -1.18
C ASP A 328 -2.10 -26.32 -1.24
N PRO A 329 -3.29 -26.22 -1.86
CA PRO A 329 -4.01 -24.95 -1.98
C PRO A 329 -4.35 -24.31 -0.62
N ALA A 330 -4.45 -25.09 0.46
CA ALA A 330 -4.65 -24.57 1.81
C ALA A 330 -3.43 -23.83 2.38
N ARG A 331 -2.25 -23.96 1.77
CA ARG A 331 -1.04 -23.18 2.07
C ARG A 331 -1.04 -21.83 1.35
N LEU A 332 -1.83 -21.66 0.30
CA LEU A 332 -1.80 -20.46 -0.53
C LEU A 332 -2.70 -19.35 0.01
N THR A 333 -2.25 -18.11 -0.17
CA THR A 333 -3.04 -16.88 -0.02
C THR A 333 -2.76 -16.01 -1.24
N LEU A 334 -3.79 -15.60 -1.98
CA LEU A 334 -3.61 -14.70 -3.12
C LEU A 334 -3.82 -13.24 -2.70
N ALA A 335 -2.75 -12.45 -2.72
CA ALA A 335 -2.77 -11.04 -2.41
C ALA A 335 -2.92 -10.16 -3.65
N GLY A 336 -3.51 -8.98 -3.47
CA GLY A 336 -3.67 -7.99 -4.53
C GLY A 336 -4.71 -8.38 -5.57
N VAL A 337 -5.76 -9.12 -5.19
CA VAL A 337 -6.85 -9.51 -6.11
C VAL A 337 -7.65 -8.26 -6.49
N ARG A 338 -7.64 -7.87 -7.77
CA ARG A 338 -8.23 -6.59 -8.23
C ARG A 338 -9.55 -6.74 -8.97
N ASP A 339 -9.81 -7.92 -9.52
CA ASP A 339 -10.90 -8.14 -10.47
C ASP A 339 -11.46 -9.58 -10.37
N ALA A 340 -12.50 -9.84 -11.17
CA ALA A 340 -13.17 -11.14 -11.23
C ALA A 340 -12.28 -12.24 -11.85
N ASP A 341 -11.36 -11.88 -12.73
CA ASP A 341 -10.46 -12.83 -13.40
C ASP A 341 -9.44 -13.39 -12.40
N ALA A 342 -8.87 -12.53 -11.56
CA ALA A 342 -8.02 -12.93 -10.45
C ALA A 342 -8.74 -13.89 -9.49
N LEU A 343 -10.02 -13.63 -9.20
CA LEU A 343 -10.86 -14.52 -8.38
C LEU A 343 -11.14 -15.86 -9.07
N ALA A 344 -11.44 -15.86 -10.36
CA ALA A 344 -11.69 -17.06 -11.13
C ALA A 344 -10.42 -17.93 -11.19
N TRP A 345 -9.27 -17.31 -11.42
CA TRP A 345 -7.97 -17.98 -11.39
C TRP A 345 -7.66 -18.58 -10.01
N ALA A 346 -7.86 -17.82 -8.92
CA ALA A 346 -7.68 -18.32 -7.56
C ALA A 346 -8.53 -19.58 -7.31
N ARG A 347 -9.80 -19.56 -7.73
CA ARG A 347 -10.72 -20.71 -7.61
C ARG A 347 -10.26 -21.90 -8.45
N SER A 348 -9.77 -21.69 -9.66
CA SER A 348 -9.26 -22.80 -10.49
C SER A 348 -8.07 -23.53 -9.88
N LEU A 349 -7.31 -22.86 -9.01
CA LEU A 349 -6.21 -23.44 -8.24
C LEU A 349 -6.63 -23.98 -6.87
N GLY A 350 -7.91 -23.90 -6.51
CA GLY A 350 -8.42 -24.29 -5.19
C GLY A 350 -7.97 -23.35 -4.07
N VAL A 351 -7.48 -22.14 -4.37
CA VAL A 351 -7.03 -21.18 -3.36
C VAL A 351 -8.25 -20.67 -2.59
N THR A 352 -8.23 -20.89 -1.28
CA THR A 352 -9.37 -20.53 -0.40
C THR A 352 -9.18 -19.21 0.32
N ARG A 353 -8.00 -18.58 0.25
CA ARG A 353 -7.69 -17.32 0.95
C ARG A 353 -7.25 -16.23 -0.01
N ILE A 354 -7.82 -15.05 0.16
CA ILE A 354 -7.49 -13.88 -0.67
C ILE A 354 -7.30 -12.62 0.17
N GLU A 355 -6.52 -11.69 -0.34
CA GLU A 355 -6.44 -10.30 0.12
C GLU A 355 -6.82 -9.39 -1.05
N PRO A 356 -8.10 -8.97 -1.15
CA PRO A 356 -8.58 -8.16 -2.25
C PRO A 356 -8.07 -6.72 -2.14
N ALA A 357 -7.88 -6.08 -3.29
CA ALA A 357 -7.66 -4.64 -3.36
C ALA A 357 -8.92 -3.89 -2.87
N PRO A 358 -8.78 -2.65 -2.34
CA PRO A 358 -9.90 -1.90 -1.77
C PRO A 358 -11.11 -1.76 -2.69
N ALA A 359 -10.88 -1.53 -3.99
CA ALA A 359 -11.95 -1.39 -4.98
C ALA A 359 -12.78 -2.68 -5.14
N LEU A 360 -12.11 -3.83 -5.22
CA LEU A 360 -12.79 -5.13 -5.31
C LEU A 360 -13.49 -5.47 -3.99
N ALA A 361 -12.87 -5.18 -2.85
CA ALA A 361 -13.50 -5.36 -1.54
C ALA A 361 -14.80 -4.57 -1.45
N ALA A 362 -14.80 -3.29 -1.86
CA ALA A 362 -15.99 -2.45 -1.90
C ALA A 362 -17.05 -3.01 -2.87
N ALA A 363 -16.66 -3.43 -4.08
CA ALA A 363 -17.56 -4.01 -5.08
C ALA A 363 -18.24 -5.31 -4.59
N LEU A 364 -17.54 -6.09 -3.77
CA LEU A 364 -18.05 -7.33 -3.16
C LEU A 364 -18.75 -7.10 -1.82
N ALA A 365 -19.02 -5.84 -1.45
CA ALA A 365 -19.61 -5.44 -0.17
C ALA A 365 -18.85 -6.03 1.04
N MET A 366 -17.54 -6.21 0.90
CA MET A 366 -16.67 -6.66 1.97
C MET A 366 -16.31 -5.46 2.86
N PRO A 367 -16.57 -5.50 4.18
CA PRO A 367 -16.15 -4.44 5.08
C PRO A 367 -14.64 -4.21 5.00
N VAL A 368 -14.26 -2.98 4.67
CA VAL A 368 -12.88 -2.52 4.69
C VAL A 368 -12.51 -2.20 6.14
N PRO A 369 -11.37 -2.68 6.65
CA PRO A 369 -10.92 -2.29 7.98
C PRO A 369 -10.80 -0.77 8.08
N ALA A 370 -11.35 -0.18 9.14
CA ALA A 370 -11.07 1.21 9.47
C ALA A 370 -9.54 1.40 9.63
N PRO A 371 -8.99 2.55 9.20
CA PRO A 371 -7.59 2.87 9.44
C PRO A 371 -7.27 2.79 10.93
N VAL A 372 -6.04 2.41 11.27
CA VAL A 372 -5.55 2.43 12.64
C VAL A 372 -5.64 3.86 13.13
N ALA A 373 -6.50 4.13 14.10
CA ALA A 373 -6.65 5.42 14.75
C ALA A 373 -6.35 5.22 16.23
N PHE A 374 -5.28 5.83 16.74
CA PHE A 374 -5.06 5.85 18.18
C PHE A 374 -5.95 6.92 18.76
N ARG A 375 -6.98 6.50 19.50
CA ARG A 375 -7.69 7.44 20.34
C ARG A 375 -6.71 7.87 21.44
N PRO A 376 -6.40 9.17 21.58
CA PRO A 376 -5.61 9.61 22.72
C PRO A 376 -6.29 9.10 24.00
N PRO A 377 -5.52 8.67 25.01
CA PRO A 377 -6.11 8.25 26.27
C PRO A 377 -7.08 9.34 26.72
N ALA A 378 -8.29 8.93 27.12
CA ALA A 378 -9.25 9.87 27.68
C ALA A 378 -8.50 10.65 28.78
N PRO A 379 -8.62 12.00 28.81
CA PRO A 379 -7.93 12.78 29.83
C PRO A 379 -8.26 12.15 31.17
N VAL A 380 -7.22 11.71 31.89
CA VAL A 380 -7.40 11.17 33.24
C VAL A 380 -8.19 12.23 33.98
N PRO A 381 -9.39 11.93 34.51
CA PRO A 381 -10.18 12.93 35.20
C PRO A 381 -9.27 13.52 36.27
N SER A 382 -8.97 14.82 36.16
CA SER A 382 -8.16 15.53 37.15
C SER A 382 -8.76 15.16 38.50
N LEU A 383 -7.98 14.44 39.30
CA LEU A 383 -8.30 14.22 40.70
C LEU A 383 -8.37 15.62 41.29
N VAL A 384 -9.60 16.15 41.40
CA VAL A 384 -9.86 17.37 42.14
C VAL A 384 -9.26 17.10 43.52
N PRO A 385 -8.23 17.85 43.95
CA PRO A 385 -7.66 17.64 45.26
C PRO A 385 -8.81 17.74 46.27
N PRO A 386 -8.91 16.81 47.23
CA PRO A 386 -9.98 16.84 48.21
C PRO A 386 -9.99 18.24 48.88
N PRO A 387 -11.17 18.79 49.19
CA PRO A 387 -11.27 20.09 49.83
C PRO A 387 -10.41 20.06 51.11
N VAL A 388 -9.45 20.98 51.18
CA VAL A 388 -8.66 21.20 52.40
C VAL A 388 -9.66 21.66 53.46
N LEU A 389 -9.96 20.80 54.42
CA LEU A 389 -10.76 21.16 55.58
C LEU A 389 -9.97 22.22 56.36
N SER A 390 -10.45 23.46 56.33
CA SER A 390 -9.96 24.51 57.21
C SER A 390 -10.16 24.08 58.68
N PRO A 391 -9.16 24.26 59.56
CA PRO A 391 -9.35 24.00 60.97
C PRO A 391 -10.39 24.95 61.54
N ALA A 392 -11.39 24.39 62.23
CA ALA A 392 -12.36 25.15 63.00
C ALA A 392 -11.64 25.92 64.13
N ALA A 393 -11.99 27.20 64.29
CA ALA A 393 -11.58 28.04 65.41
C ALA A 393 -12.53 27.88 66.60
#